data_AF-A0A9X9SMI6-F1
#
_entry.id   AF-A0A9X9SMI6-F1
#
_cell.length_a   1.000
_cell.length_b   1.000
_cell.length_c   1.000
_cell.angle_alpha   90.00
_cell.angle_beta   90.00
_cell.angle_gamma   90.00
#
_symmetry.space_group_name_H-M   'P 1'
#
loop_
_entity.id
_entity.type
_entity.pdbx_description
1 polymer ?
#
loop_
_entity_poly.entity_id
_entity_poly.type
_entity_poly.pdbx_seq_one_letter_code
_entity_poly.pdbx_strand_id
1 'polypeptide(L)'
;MHYFSIHTQDGEHAGFFIMLADDESQNPPQSGRFAIKLQSEDAAAAAVLSPFEQTDIPQYWRVVKDRIELFFDDKNIGALRNEYLTVSGKTFILTDLTGAM
;
A
#
# COMPACT_ATOMS: atom_id res chain seq x y z
N MET A 1 8.74 6.29 8.55
CA MET A 1 8.62 5.39 7.37
C MET A 1 8.14 4.01 7.83
N HIS A 2 7.03 3.50 7.29
CA HIS A 2 6.47 2.20 7.63
C HIS A 2 6.62 1.22 6.47
N TYR A 3 7.00 -0.02 6.78
CA TYR A 3 7.16 -1.08 5.80
C TYR A 3 6.17 -2.20 6.10
N PHE A 4 5.45 -2.63 5.08
CA PHE A 4 4.52 -3.73 5.18
C PHE A 4 4.84 -4.79 4.12
N SER A 5 4.71 -6.06 4.48
CA SER A 5 4.62 -7.15 3.50
C SER A 5 3.19 -7.24 2.98
N ILE A 6 3.03 -7.32 1.66
CA ILE A 6 1.76 -7.59 0.99
C ILE A 6 1.62 -9.10 0.82
N HIS A 7 0.53 -9.65 1.31
CA HIS A 7 0.13 -11.04 1.12
C HIS A 7 -1.21 -11.10 0.38
N THR A 8 -1.41 -12.15 -0.43
CA THR A 8 -2.73 -12.49 -0.96
C THR A 8 -3.60 -13.05 0.16
N GLN A 9 -4.91 -13.19 -0.08
CA GLN A 9 -5.80 -13.83 0.90
C GLN A 9 -5.48 -15.32 1.13
N ASP A 10 -4.76 -15.94 0.20
CA ASP A 10 -4.26 -17.32 0.31
C ASP A 10 -2.97 -17.40 1.16
N GLY A 11 -2.41 -16.24 1.56
CA GLY A 11 -1.18 -16.14 2.32
C GLY A 11 0.09 -16.10 1.46
N GLU A 12 -0.03 -16.08 0.14
CA GLU A 12 1.12 -15.96 -0.75
C GLU A 12 1.72 -14.56 -0.70
N HIS A 13 3.04 -14.47 -0.72
CA HIS A 13 3.73 -13.19 -0.72
C HIS A 13 3.58 -12.48 -2.07
N ALA A 14 2.97 -11.30 -2.06
CA ALA A 14 2.78 -10.47 -3.25
C ALA A 14 3.91 -9.44 -3.41
N GLY A 15 4.49 -8.97 -2.32
CA GLY A 15 5.57 -7.98 -2.33
C GLY A 15 5.59 -7.11 -1.09
N PHE A 16 6.04 -5.86 -1.25
CA PHE A 16 6.18 -4.89 -0.17
C PHE A 16 5.41 -3.61 -0.47
N PHE A 17 4.78 -3.07 0.58
CA PHE A 17 4.13 -1.77 0.59
C PHE A 17 4.89 -0.86 1.55
N ILE A 18 5.39 0.25 1.03
CA ILE A 18 6.17 1.23 1.78
C ILE A 18 5.33 2.50 1.93
N MET A 19 5.13 2.96 3.17
CA MET A 19 4.50 4.24 3.46
C MET A 19 5.52 5.24 4.01
N LEU A 20 5.63 6.38 3.35
CA LEU A 20 6.37 7.54 3.80
C LEU A 20 5.37 8.62 4.19
N ALA A 21 5.48 9.17 5.40
CA ALA A 21 4.69 10.32 5.81
C ALA A 21 5.23 11.60 5.16
N ASP A 22 4.34 12.51 4.75
CA ASP A 22 4.75 13.83 4.29
C ASP A 22 5.17 14.71 5.48
N ASP A 23 4.40 14.61 6.57
CA ASP A 23 4.63 15.32 7.82
C ASP A 23 4.75 14.32 8.98
N GLU A 24 5.99 14.06 9.40
CA GLU A 24 6.28 13.16 10.53
C GLU A 24 5.96 13.79 11.89
N SER A 25 5.60 15.08 11.95
CA SER A 25 5.22 15.74 13.21
C SER A 25 3.79 15.41 13.64
N GLN A 26 2.94 14.97 12.69
CA GLN A 26 1.60 14.46 13.00
C GLN A 26 1.67 12.98 13.37
N ASN A 27 1.08 12.60 14.51
CA ASN A 27 1.08 11.22 14.98
C ASN A 27 -0.35 10.75 15.35
N PRO A 28 -1.00 9.89 14.54
CA PRO A 28 -0.48 9.30 13.31
C PRO A 28 -0.50 10.29 12.12
N PRO A 29 0.45 10.16 11.18
CA PRO A 29 0.51 11.00 9.99
C PRO A 29 -0.77 10.86 9.15
N GLN A 30 -1.27 11.99 8.65
CA GLN A 30 -2.56 12.05 7.94
C GLN A 30 -2.42 11.90 6.42
N SER A 31 -1.22 12.05 5.87
CA SER A 31 -0.95 11.93 4.45
C SER A 31 0.52 11.65 4.18
N GLY A 32 0.81 11.18 2.98
CA GLY A 32 2.17 10.89 2.58
C GLY A 32 2.28 10.29 1.19
N ARG A 33 3.45 9.73 0.91
CA ARG A 33 3.74 8.99 -0.30
C ARG A 33 3.81 7.51 0.00
N PHE A 34 3.46 6.69 -0.98
CA PHE A 34 3.68 5.26 -0.87
C PHE A 34 4.45 4.74 -2.08
N ALA A 35 5.03 3.56 -1.92
CA ALA A 35 5.66 2.82 -3.01
C ALA A 35 5.30 1.34 -2.87
N ILE A 36 5.14 0.67 -4.00
CA ILE A 36 4.89 -0.77 -4.07
C ILE A 36 6.07 -1.42 -4.76
N LYS A 37 6.53 -2.53 -4.22
CA LYS A 37 7.57 -3.36 -4.84
C LYS A 37 7.06 -4.78 -4.94
N LEU A 38 6.89 -5.32 -6.14
CA LEU A 38 6.42 -6.68 -6.29
C LEU A 38 7.54 -7.70 -6.08
N GLN A 39 7.16 -8.82 -5.46
CA GLN A 39 7.95 -10.05 -5.43
C GLN A 39 7.08 -11.29 -5.70
N SER A 40 5.83 -11.11 -6.09
CA SER A 40 4.91 -12.23 -6.33
C SER A 40 5.29 -13.03 -7.56
N GLU A 41 5.16 -14.34 -7.44
CA GLU A 41 5.04 -15.27 -8.56
C GLU A 41 3.58 -15.40 -9.03
N ASP A 42 2.61 -14.89 -8.26
CA ASP A 42 1.19 -14.88 -8.65
C ASP A 42 0.94 -13.80 -9.73
N ALA A 43 0.72 -14.27 -10.95
CA ALA A 43 0.46 -13.41 -12.11
C ALA A 43 -0.76 -12.51 -11.92
N ALA A 44 -1.74 -12.94 -11.12
CA ALA A 44 -2.97 -12.19 -10.94
C ALA A 44 -2.79 -11.03 -9.94
N ALA A 45 -2.00 -11.20 -8.88
CA ALA A 45 -1.60 -10.16 -7.95
C ALA A 45 -0.63 -9.19 -8.61
N ALA A 46 0.37 -9.72 -9.33
CA ALA A 46 1.30 -8.93 -10.12
C ALA A 46 0.55 -8.04 -11.13
N ALA A 47 -0.38 -8.58 -11.93
CA ALA A 47 -1.13 -7.79 -12.91
C ALA A 47 -1.89 -6.60 -12.30
N VAL A 48 -2.40 -6.72 -11.07
CA VAL A 48 -3.11 -5.62 -10.40
C VAL A 48 -2.14 -4.57 -9.86
N LEU A 49 -1.00 -5.01 -9.32
CA LEU A 49 -0.07 -4.12 -8.61
C LEU A 49 1.05 -3.56 -9.49
N SER A 50 1.35 -4.19 -10.64
CA SER A 50 2.43 -3.78 -11.56
C SER A 50 2.33 -2.33 -12.03
N PRO A 51 1.13 -1.74 -12.28
CA PRO A 51 1.02 -0.32 -12.61
C PRO A 51 1.57 0.60 -11.51
N PHE A 52 1.56 0.16 -10.25
CA PHE A 52 1.95 0.94 -9.07
C PHE A 52 3.38 0.66 -8.61
N GLU A 53 4.09 -0.28 -9.25
CA GLU A 53 5.54 -0.44 -9.03
C GLU A 53 6.35 0.73 -9.62
N GLN A 54 5.75 1.49 -10.53
CA GLN A 54 6.39 2.59 -11.22
C GLN A 54 6.55 3.82 -10.31
N THR A 55 7.78 4.33 -10.19
CA THR A 55 8.11 5.56 -9.43
C THR A 55 8.00 6.85 -10.23
N ASP A 56 7.74 6.78 -11.53
CA ASP A 56 7.62 7.96 -12.40
C ASP A 56 6.36 8.79 -12.09
N ILE A 57 5.28 8.11 -11.70
CA ILE A 57 4.01 8.77 -11.37
C ILE A 57 3.92 8.92 -9.86
N PRO A 58 3.60 10.13 -9.36
CA PRO A 58 3.52 10.35 -7.94
C PRO A 58 2.34 9.59 -7.32
N GLN A 59 2.65 8.87 -6.24
CA GLN A 59 1.70 8.04 -5.51
C GLN A 59 1.53 8.58 -4.09
N TYR A 60 0.29 8.80 -3.69
CA TYR A 60 -0.04 9.45 -2.42
C TYR A 60 -1.05 8.67 -1.64
N TRP A 61 -0.90 8.65 -0.32
CA TRP A 61 -1.91 8.14 0.57
C TRP A 61 -2.42 9.26 1.46
N ARG A 62 -3.69 9.18 1.86
CA ARG A 62 -4.29 10.10 2.83
C ARG A 62 -5.31 9.39 3.70
N VAL A 63 -5.36 9.77 4.96
CA VAL A 63 -6.39 9.33 5.88
C VAL A 63 -7.70 10.04 5.52
N VAL A 64 -8.75 9.26 5.32
CA VAL A 64 -10.11 9.73 5.06
C VAL A 64 -11.04 9.00 6.03
N LYS A 65 -11.43 9.69 7.11
CA LYS A 65 -12.22 9.15 8.21
C LYS A 65 -11.53 7.95 8.88
N ASP A 66 -12.01 6.74 8.67
CA ASP A 66 -11.53 5.50 9.31
C ASP A 66 -10.67 4.62 8.40
N ARG A 67 -10.30 5.11 7.21
CA ARG A 67 -9.49 4.38 6.23
C ARG A 67 -8.44 5.29 5.60
N ILE A 68 -7.46 4.67 4.97
CA ILE A 68 -6.43 5.34 4.18
C ILE A 68 -6.80 5.12 2.71
N GLU A 69 -6.95 6.20 1.96
CA GLU A 69 -7.18 6.11 0.51
C GLU A 69 -5.85 6.29 -0.22
N LEU A 70 -5.68 5.50 -1.29
CA LEU A 70 -4.49 5.49 -2.13
C LEU A 70 -4.82 6.17 -3.46
N PHE A 71 -3.95 7.10 -3.84
CA PHE A 71 -4.08 7.90 -5.05
C PHE A 71 -2.85 7.70 -5.92
N PHE A 72 -3.11 7.54 -7.21
CA PHE A 72 -2.10 7.51 -8.25
C PHE A 72 -2.39 8.64 -9.22
N ASP A 73 -1.45 9.58 -9.37
CA ASP A 73 -1.65 10.87 -10.03
C ASP A 73 -2.69 11.74 -9.30
N ASP A 74 -3.98 11.55 -9.56
CA ASP A 74 -5.12 12.14 -8.83
C ASP A 74 -6.30 11.15 -8.69
N LYS A 75 -6.13 9.92 -9.18
CA LYS A 75 -7.19 8.90 -9.19
C LYS A 75 -7.08 8.03 -7.94
N ASN A 76 -8.21 7.85 -7.25
CA ASN A 76 -8.31 6.83 -6.21
C ASN A 76 -8.20 5.44 -6.84
N ILE A 77 -7.16 4.70 -6.46
CA ILE A 77 -6.87 3.36 -6.96
C ILE A 77 -7.24 2.26 -5.97
N GLY A 78 -7.51 2.65 -4.72
CA GLY A 78 -7.67 1.71 -3.62
C GLY A 78 -7.78 2.35 -2.26
N ALA A 79 -7.99 1.51 -1.26
CA ALA A 79 -8.02 1.91 0.13
C ALA A 79 -7.41 0.83 1.02
N LEU A 80 -6.70 1.29 2.05
CA LEU A 80 -6.19 0.48 3.15
C LEU A 80 -7.07 0.73 4.38
N ARG A 81 -7.55 -0.36 4.98
CA ARG A 81 -8.31 -0.33 6.24
C ARG A 81 -7.78 -1.42 7.16
N ASN A 82 -7.23 -1.01 8.30
CA ASN A 82 -6.45 -1.87 9.19
C ASN A 82 -5.28 -2.53 8.41
N GLU A 83 -5.33 -3.85 8.26
CA GLU A 83 -4.39 -4.66 7.47
C GLU A 83 -4.89 -4.97 6.06
N TYR A 84 -6.12 -4.61 5.70
CA TYR A 84 -6.68 -4.98 4.40
C TYR A 84 -6.47 -3.86 3.37
N LEU A 85 -5.63 -4.14 2.38
CA LEU A 85 -5.37 -3.29 1.23
C LEU A 85 -6.26 -3.72 0.06
N THR A 86 -7.20 -2.88 -0.34
CA THR A 86 -8.04 -3.11 -1.51
C THR A 86 -7.57 -2.25 -2.68
N VAL A 87 -7.18 -2.86 -3.80
CA VAL A 87 -6.70 -2.17 -5.01
C VAL A 87 -7.34 -2.80 -6.23
N SER A 88 -7.95 -1.98 -7.10
CA SER A 88 -8.63 -2.44 -8.34
C SER A 88 -9.57 -3.63 -8.14
N GLY A 89 -10.28 -3.69 -7.01
CA GLY A 89 -11.23 -4.76 -6.68
C GLY A 89 -10.63 -6.04 -6.09
N LYS A 90 -9.30 -6.13 -5.95
CA LYS A 90 -8.63 -7.20 -5.20
C LYS A 90 -8.28 -6.76 -3.80
N THR A 91 -8.38 -7.69 -2.85
CA THR A 91 -7.99 -7.46 -1.45
C THR A 91 -6.71 -8.22 -1.15
N PHE A 92 -5.78 -7.51 -0.53
CA PHE A 92 -4.50 -8.00 -0.04
C PHE A 92 -4.42 -7.76 1.47
N ILE A 93 -3.54 -8.48 2.14
CA ILE A 93 -3.29 -8.36 3.57
C ILE A 93 -1.91 -7.75 3.76
N LEU A 94 -1.82 -6.65 4.51
CA LEU A 94 -0.59 -5.98 4.89
C LEU A 94 -0.15 -6.45 6.27
N THR A 95 1.07 -6.95 6.34
CA THR A 95 1.71 -7.29 7.61
C THR A 95 2.80 -6.28 7.89
N ASP A 96 2.67 -5.52 8.98
CA ASP A 96 3.70 -4.55 9.38
C ASP A 96 5.02 -5.28 9.69
N LEU A 97 6.07 -4.88 8.99
CA LEU A 97 7.44 -5.35 9.20
C LEU A 97 8.22 -4.41 10.12
N THR A 98 7.71 -3.20 10.32
CA THR A 98 8.30 -2.21 11.23
C THR A 98 8.13 -2.61 12.70
N GLY A 99 7.22 -3.54 12.99
CA GLY A 99 6.96 -4.15 14.28
C GLY A 99 7.62 -5.51 14.45
N ALA A 100 8.96 -5.54 14.51
CA ALA A 100 9.70 -6.69 15.04
C ALA A 100 11.01 -6.26 15.72
N MET A 101 10.89 -5.50 16.82
CA MET A 101 11.26 -5.93 18.19
C MET A 101 11.00 -4.82 19.20
#